data_AF-A0A158I444-F1
#
_entry.id   AF-A0A158I444-F1
#
_cell.length_a   1.000
_cell.length_b   1.000
_cell.length_c   1.000
_cell.angle_alpha   90.00
_cell.angle_beta   90.00
_cell.angle_gamma   90.00
#
_symmetry.space_group_name_H-M   'P 1'
#
loop_
_entity.id
_entity.type
_entity.pdbx_description
1 polymer ?
#
loop_
_entity_poly.entity_id
_entity_poly.type
_entity_poly.pdbx_seq_one_letter_code
_entity_poly.pdbx_strand_id
1 'polypeptide(L)'
;MRGLIKRRLVLNQPKRQPSMFADAELRHLDAVIRYAVVQAEGGRPITFNPDYWRERIRNLAHAYELVPAQRMRLKGILTLLDLAQDALAPFNYDRCK
;
A
#
# COMPACT_ATOMS: atom_id res chain seq x y z
N MET A 1 -36.01 11.69 -24.58
CA MET A 1 -35.18 10.77 -25.39
C MET A 1 -33.73 10.81 -24.93
N ARG A 2 -33.10 9.63 -24.88
CA ARG A 2 -31.66 9.33 -24.85
C ARG A 2 -30.87 9.72 -23.60
N GLY A 3 -30.71 8.71 -22.74
CA GLY A 3 -29.58 8.60 -21.82
C GLY A 3 -28.27 8.54 -22.59
N LEU A 4 -27.34 9.43 -22.22
CA LEU A 4 -25.96 9.39 -22.67
C LEU A 4 -25.18 8.56 -21.65
N ILE A 5 -25.06 7.28 -21.99
CA ILE A 5 -24.21 6.31 -21.33
C ILE A 5 -22.80 6.90 -21.28
N LYS A 6 -22.28 7.20 -20.08
CA LYS A 6 -20.85 7.45 -19.86
C LYS A 6 -20.08 6.14 -20.07
N ARG A 7 -19.99 5.67 -21.32
CA ARG A 7 -18.98 4.70 -21.75
C ARG A 7 -17.64 5.42 -21.74
N ARG A 8 -17.10 5.60 -20.54
CA ARG A 8 -15.69 5.99 -20.38
C ARG A 8 -14.89 4.85 -20.98
N LEU A 9 -14.15 5.14 -22.04
CA LEU A 9 -13.26 4.23 -22.76
C LEU A 9 -12.41 3.41 -21.77
N VAL A 10 -12.75 2.13 -21.58
CA VAL A 10 -11.90 1.13 -20.91
C VAL A 10 -10.95 0.56 -21.97
N LEU A 11 -10.15 1.40 -22.60
CA LEU A 11 -9.33 0.96 -23.74
C LEU A 11 -7.84 1.29 -23.64
N ASN A 12 -7.33 1.67 -22.47
CA ASN A 12 -5.89 1.81 -22.25
C ASN A 12 -5.51 1.62 -20.77
N GLN A 13 -6.07 0.60 -20.10
CA GLN A 13 -5.43 0.15 -18.86
C GLN A 13 -4.24 -0.73 -19.26
N PRO A 14 -3.02 -0.44 -18.78
CA PRO A 14 -1.91 -1.35 -18.98
C PRO A 14 -2.33 -2.74 -18.49
N LYS A 15 -2.07 -3.76 -19.31
CA LYS A 15 -2.44 -5.13 -18.98
C LYS A 15 -1.79 -5.48 -17.64
N ARG A 16 -2.62 -5.82 -16.64
CA ARG A 16 -2.13 -6.22 -15.32
C ARG A 16 -1.28 -7.47 -15.44
N GLN A 17 -0.25 -7.56 -14.63
CA GLN A 17 0.62 -8.72 -14.55
C GLN A 17 -0.11 -9.87 -13.81
N PRO A 18 0.20 -11.14 -14.16
CA PRO A 18 -0.38 -12.29 -13.49
C PRO A 18 -0.16 -12.29 -11.97
N SER A 19 -1.12 -12.86 -11.24
CA SER A 19 -1.11 -12.93 -9.77
C SER A 19 0.15 -13.56 -9.17
N MET A 20 0.75 -14.54 -9.86
CA MET A 20 1.96 -15.24 -9.39
C MET A 20 3.15 -14.30 -9.14
N PHE A 21 3.22 -13.15 -9.83
CA PHE A 21 4.30 -12.19 -9.67
C PHE A 21 4.09 -11.24 -8.48
N ALA A 22 2.87 -11.14 -7.96
CA ALA A 22 2.55 -10.25 -6.85
C ALA A 22 3.09 -10.75 -5.50
N ASP A 23 3.34 -12.05 -5.34
CA ASP A 23 3.67 -12.64 -4.03
C ASP A 23 5.04 -12.21 -3.50
N ALA A 24 6.00 -11.90 -4.37
CA ALA A 24 7.30 -11.36 -3.96
C ALA A 24 7.12 -9.94 -3.41
N GLU A 25 6.39 -9.08 -4.14
CA GLU A 25 6.11 -7.70 -3.74
C GLU A 25 5.28 -7.63 -2.46
N LEU A 26 4.26 -8.49 -2.32
CA LEU A 26 3.44 -8.58 -1.11
C LEU A 26 4.27 -9.02 0.10
N ARG A 27 5.22 -9.95 -0.08
CA ARG A 27 6.15 -10.36 0.99
C ARG A 27 7.07 -9.22 1.39
N HIS A 28 7.60 -8.48 0.42
CA HIS A 28 8.46 -7.33 0.69
C HIS A 28 7.72 -6.24 1.46
N LEU A 29 6.53 -5.84 1.00
CA LEU A 29 5.70 -4.85 1.69
C LEU A 29 5.37 -5.27 3.12
N ASP A 30 4.92 -6.51 3.31
CA ASP A 30 4.59 -7.04 4.64
C ASP A 30 5.81 -6.99 5.59
N ALA A 31 7.00 -7.39 5.11
CA ALA A 31 8.22 -7.35 5.90
C ALA A 31 8.63 -5.92 6.30
N VAL A 32 8.62 -4.97 5.35
CA VAL A 32 9.02 -3.58 5.62
C VAL A 32 8.05 -2.89 6.56
N ILE A 33 6.75 -3.08 6.37
CA ILE A 33 5.74 -2.47 7.23
C ILE A 33 5.78 -3.07 8.64
N ARG A 34 5.95 -4.39 8.77
CA ARG A 34 6.15 -5.02 10.10
C ARG A 34 7.40 -4.52 10.80
N TYR A 35 8.49 -4.37 10.06
CA TYR A 35 9.69 -3.76 10.61
C TYR A 35 9.40 -2.35 11.14
N ALA A 36 8.68 -1.53 10.38
CA ALA A 36 8.31 -0.18 10.81
C ALA A 36 7.48 -0.17 12.10
N VAL A 37 6.48 -1.07 12.21
CA VAL A 37 5.69 -1.24 13.45
C VAL A 37 6.59 -1.56 14.64
N VAL A 38 7.47 -2.56 14.51
CA VAL A 38 8.37 -2.97 15.60
C VAL A 38 9.30 -1.83 16.03
N GLN A 39 9.83 -1.05 15.07
CA GLN A 39 10.68 0.09 15.41
C GLN A 39 9.91 1.22 16.11
N ALA A 40 8.68 1.48 15.66
CA ALA A 40 7.79 2.47 16.26
C ALA A 40 7.43 2.10 17.71
N GLU A 41 7.04 0.85 17.95
CA GLU A 41 6.77 0.32 19.30
C GLU A 41 8.00 0.37 20.20
N GLY A 42 9.19 0.14 19.62
CA GLY A 42 10.48 0.24 20.34
C GLY A 42 10.97 1.68 20.57
N GLY A 43 10.23 2.71 20.16
CA GLY A 43 10.62 4.12 20.28
C GLY A 43 11.87 4.49 19.49
N ARG A 44 12.23 3.69 18.47
CA ARG A 44 13.42 3.93 17.65
C ARG A 44 13.06 4.85 16.48
N PRO A 45 13.78 5.97 16.28
CA PRO A 45 13.53 6.84 15.16
C PRO A 45 13.88 6.11 13.86
N ILE A 46 12.91 6.02 12.95
CA ILE A 46 13.11 5.49 11.60
C ILE A 46 12.60 6.46 10.56
N THR A 47 13.31 6.54 9.44
CA THR A 47 12.83 7.28 8.27
C THR A 47 11.75 6.45 7.59
N PHE A 48 10.51 6.72 7.95
CA PHE A 48 9.33 6.07 7.40
C PHE A 48 8.40 7.13 6.82
N ASN A 49 8.06 7.00 5.53
CA ASN A 49 7.09 7.87 4.86
C ASN A 49 5.81 7.07 4.60
N PRO A 50 4.75 7.24 5.42
CA PRO A 50 3.51 6.51 5.26
C PRO A 50 2.84 6.72 3.90
N ASP A 51 2.90 7.94 3.35
CA ASP A 51 2.25 8.27 2.08
C ASP A 51 2.91 7.58 0.89
N TYR A 52 4.24 7.52 0.88
CA TYR A 52 5.00 6.74 -0.10
C TYR A 52 4.58 5.27 -0.08
N TRP A 53 4.47 4.67 1.11
CA TRP A 53 4.08 3.26 1.24
C TRP A 53 2.62 3.02 0.86
N ARG A 54 1.70 3.93 1.18
CA ARG A 54 0.31 3.87 0.71
C ARG A 54 0.23 3.90 -0.81
N GLU A 55 0.98 4.78 -1.45
CA GLU A 55 1.04 4.86 -2.90
C GLU A 55 1.59 3.56 -3.50
N ARG A 56 2.66 3.01 -2.93
CA ARG A 56 3.25 1.74 -3.38
C ARG A 56 2.26 0.57 -3.30
N ILE A 57 1.50 0.49 -2.21
CA ILE A 57 0.44 -0.52 -2.01
C ILE A 57 -0.67 -0.35 -3.06
N ARG A 58 -1.12 0.88 -3.33
CA ARG A 58 -2.11 1.17 -4.38
C ARG A 58 -1.59 0.75 -5.76
N ASN A 59 -0.34 1.10 -6.08
CA ASN A 59 0.28 0.77 -7.35
C ASN A 59 0.37 -0.75 -7.55
N LEU A 60 0.70 -1.53 -6.51
CA LEU A 60 0.66 -2.99 -6.57
C LEU A 60 -0.75 -3.51 -6.90
N ALA A 61 -1.79 -2.99 -6.23
CA ALA A 61 -3.18 -3.38 -6.51
C ALA A 61 -3.62 -3.07 -7.95
N HIS A 62 -3.05 -2.03 -8.55
CA HIS A 62 -3.30 -1.65 -9.94
C HIS A 62 -2.46 -2.44 -10.95
N ALA A 63 -1.26 -2.86 -10.57
CA ALA A 63 -0.30 -3.54 -11.44
C ALA A 63 -0.59 -5.03 -11.64
N TYR A 64 -1.23 -5.71 -10.67
CA TYR A 64 -1.40 -7.17 -10.68
C TYR A 64 -2.87 -7.62 -10.64
N GLU A 65 -3.13 -8.78 -11.23
CA GLU A 65 -4.42 -9.47 -11.15
C GLU A 65 -4.59 -10.22 -9.81
N LEU A 66 -4.65 -9.48 -8.71
CA LEU A 66 -4.64 -10.08 -7.36
C LEU A 66 -5.80 -11.05 -7.12
N VAL A 67 -5.46 -12.26 -6.65
CA VAL A 67 -6.44 -13.24 -6.17
C VAL A 67 -7.00 -12.85 -4.79
N PRO A 68 -8.14 -13.41 -4.32
CA PRO A 68 -8.76 -13.02 -3.06
C PRO A 68 -7.81 -13.05 -1.85
N ALA A 69 -6.98 -14.09 -1.74
CA ALA A 69 -6.00 -14.21 -0.65
C ALA A 69 -4.97 -13.07 -0.67
N GLN A 70 -4.47 -12.71 -1.85
CA GLN A 70 -3.52 -11.60 -2.02
C GLN A 70 -4.16 -10.24 -1.67
N ARG A 71 -5.43 -10.03 -2.03
CA ARG A 71 -6.18 -8.82 -1.64
C ARG A 71 -6.38 -8.74 -0.13
N MET A 72 -6.69 -9.85 0.52
CA MET A 72 -6.80 -9.91 1.97
C MET A 72 -5.48 -9.59 2.65
N ARG A 73 -4.37 -10.12 2.13
CA ARG A 73 -3.03 -9.77 2.61
C ARG A 73 -2.74 -8.28 2.45
N LEU A 74 -3.04 -7.70 1.29
CA LEU A 74 -2.85 -6.28 1.03
C LEU A 74 -3.63 -5.39 2.00
N LYS A 75 -4.88 -5.77 2.34
CA LYS A 75 -5.67 -5.07 3.37
C LYS A 75 -4.99 -5.14 4.74
N GLY A 76 -4.47 -6.31 5.13
CA GLY A 76 -3.70 -6.46 6.38
C GLY A 76 -2.45 -5.58 6.41
N ILE A 77 -1.74 -5.47 5.29
CA ILE A 77 -0.58 -4.57 5.17
C ILE A 77 -0.99 -3.10 5.35
N LEU A 78 -2.12 -2.68 4.76
CA LEU A 78 -2.65 -1.32 4.98
C LEU A 78 -2.96 -1.06 6.46
N THR A 79 -3.61 -2.00 7.13
CA THR A 79 -3.88 -1.89 8.57
C THR A 79 -2.60 -1.75 9.39
N LEU A 80 -1.54 -2.54 9.08
CA LEU A 80 -0.25 -2.42 9.75
C LEU A 80 0.43 -1.08 9.46
N LEU A 81 0.28 -0.55 8.25
CA LEU A 81 0.82 0.76 7.86
C LEU A 81 0.15 1.89 8.64
N ASP A 82 -1.16 1.83 8.83
CA ASP A 82 -1.88 2.81 9.65
C ASP A 82 -1.42 2.74 11.12
N LEU A 83 -1.25 1.54 11.68
CA LEU A 83 -0.70 1.37 13.03
C LEU A 83 0.72 1.93 13.16
N ALA A 84 1.60 1.66 12.19
CA ALA A 84 2.96 2.20 12.18
C ALA A 84 2.96 3.74 12.12
N GLN A 85 2.07 4.33 11.33
CA GLN A 85 1.94 5.79 11.27
C GLN A 85 1.50 6.37 12.61
N ASP A 86 0.47 5.79 13.23
CA ASP A 86 -0.05 6.29 14.50
C ASP A 86 1.00 6.19 15.61
N ALA A 87 1.75 5.09 15.66
CA ALA A 87 2.84 4.89 16.62
C ALA A 87 4.04 5.82 16.36
N LEU A 88 4.28 6.22 15.11
CA LEU A 88 5.36 7.15 14.75
C LEU A 88 4.94 8.63 14.82
N ALA A 89 3.65 8.94 14.94
CA ALA A 89 3.15 10.31 15.04
C ALA A 89 3.84 11.17 16.13
N PRO A 90 4.18 10.64 17.33
CA PRO A 90 4.92 11.38 18.35
C PRO A 90 6.36 11.75 17.97
N PHE A 91 6.95 11.07 16.99
CA PHE A 91 8.34 11.24 16.57
C PHE A 91 8.48 12.04 15.26
N ASN A 92 7.36 12.42 14.63
CA ASN A 92 7.32 13.02 13.30
C ASN A 92 7.24 14.57 13.33
N TYR A 93 7.67 15.20 14.41
CA TYR A 93 7.54 16.66 14.63
C TYR A 93 8.57 17.54 13.88
N ASP A 94 9.52 16.97 13.12
CA ASP A 94 10.66 17.74 12.59
C ASP A 94 10.82 17.77 11.06
N ARG A 95 9.73 17.83 10.29
CA ARG A 95 9.81 18.09 8.83
C ARG A 95 9.05 19.31 8.31
N CYS A 96 8.88 20.32 9.16
CA CYS A 96 8.53 21.68 8.75
C CYS A 96 9.48 22.70 9.40
N LYS A 97 10.70 22.82 8.87
CA LYS A 97 11.49 24.07 8.91
C LYS A 97 12.21 24.23 7.59
#